data_AF-A0A7W9HI80-F1
#
_entry.id   AF-A0A7W9HI80-F1
#
_cell.length_a   1.000
_cell.length_b   1.000
_cell.length_c   1.000
_cell.angle_alpha   90.00
_cell.angle_beta   90.00
_cell.angle_gamma   90.00
#
_symmetry.space_group_name_H-M   'P 1'
#
loop_
_entity.id
_entity.type
_entity.pdbx_description
1 polymer ?
#
loop_
_entity_poly.entity_id
_entity_poly.type
_entity_poly.pdbx_seq_one_letter_code
_entity_poly.pdbx_strand_id
1 'polypeptide(L)'
;MTGRGVLRMGVLALLWGSGFLWIKLALTGLSPVQITVIRCALGAGVLLVLARAGGQRLPRKLWGHLAVAAFFCNALPFLLFAIGEQTVDSGVAGVLNATTPLFAVLIGLMIGAERGLTPVRVTGLVLGFAGVLLIFAPWQQEGLTSVGALALLGAAASYAVAFAYMGRNLVGKGGPIAVSAAQLTAATGLSAVMMPFDGAPTTPNATAIVAVVVLGVFGTGVTFYLNYRIIEDEGATSAATVGYLLPVVSVALGAIVLDEPLTARIVVGMAVVLAGVALTRSALAKRPHERTGRYQLSVMSTERDTGRGRSADLR
;
A
#
# COMPACT_ATOMS: atom_id res chain seq x y z
N MET A 1 -10.08 -20.09 8.15
CA MET A 1 -8.70 -19.84 7.63
C MET A 1 -7.87 -21.07 7.92
N THR A 2 -7.11 -21.57 6.95
CA THR A 2 -6.22 -22.72 7.16
C THR A 2 -4.95 -22.28 7.92
N GLY A 3 -4.30 -23.17 8.67
CA GLY A 3 -3.06 -22.83 9.40
C GLY A 3 -1.94 -22.30 8.49
N ARG A 4 -1.92 -22.75 7.22
CA ARG A 4 -1.01 -22.24 6.19
C ARG A 4 -1.28 -20.78 5.81
N GLY A 5 -2.53 -20.34 5.86
CA GLY A 5 -2.89 -18.96 5.55
C GLY A 5 -2.44 -17.98 6.64
N VAL A 6 -2.68 -18.35 7.91
CA VAL A 6 -2.17 -17.60 9.08
C VAL A 6 -0.66 -17.41 9.00
N LEU A 7 0.08 -18.46 8.67
CA LEU A 7 1.52 -18.38 8.49
C LEU A 7 1.92 -17.41 7.37
N ARG A 8 1.26 -17.45 6.21
CA ARG A 8 1.54 -16.56 5.07
C ARG A 8 1.28 -15.09 5.41
N MET A 9 0.18 -14.78 6.09
CA MET A 9 -0.10 -13.42 6.54
C MET A 9 0.91 -12.96 7.59
N GLY A 10 1.32 -13.83 8.52
CA GLY A 10 2.35 -13.51 9.51
C GLY A 10 3.68 -13.17 8.84
N VAL A 11 4.12 -13.99 7.87
CA VAL A 11 5.32 -13.71 7.08
C VAL A 11 5.17 -12.41 6.28
N LEU A 12 4.02 -12.17 5.65
CA LEU A 12 3.80 -10.93 4.90
C LEU A 12 3.84 -9.70 5.82
N ALA A 13 3.20 -9.77 6.99
CA ALA A 13 3.22 -8.71 7.99
C ALA A 13 4.65 -8.42 8.47
N LEU A 14 5.45 -9.48 8.71
CA LEU A 14 6.86 -9.34 9.09
C LEU A 14 7.69 -8.69 7.98
N LEU A 15 7.52 -9.13 6.73
CA LEU A 15 8.29 -8.59 5.60
C LEU A 15 7.91 -7.14 5.26
N TRP A 16 6.64 -6.78 5.31
CA TRP A 16 6.21 -5.38 5.10
C TRP A 16 6.50 -4.49 6.30
N GLY A 17 6.27 -4.97 7.52
CA GLY A 17 6.54 -4.21 8.74
C GLY A 17 8.03 -3.99 9.00
N SER A 18 8.90 -4.94 8.65
CA SER A 18 10.35 -4.74 8.68
C SER A 18 10.87 -3.82 7.58
N GLY A 19 10.05 -3.45 6.60
CA GLY A 19 10.44 -2.56 5.50
C GLY A 19 11.03 -1.23 6.00
N PHE A 20 10.42 -0.64 7.04
CA PHE A 20 10.89 0.61 7.65
C PHE A 20 12.25 0.44 8.33
N LEU A 21 12.47 -0.67 9.05
CA LEU A 21 13.79 -1.01 9.60
C LEU A 21 14.87 -1.04 8.51
N TRP A 22 14.58 -1.70 7.38
CA TRP A 22 15.54 -1.80 6.28
C TRP A 22 15.77 -0.47 5.57
N ILE A 23 14.77 0.40 5.48
CA ILE A 23 14.94 1.76 4.94
C ILE A 23 15.90 2.54 5.84
N LYS A 24 15.67 2.53 7.16
CA LYS A 24 16.55 3.19 8.14
C LYS A 24 18.00 2.71 8.05
N LEU A 25 18.22 1.39 7.93
CA LEU A 25 19.56 0.83 7.75
C LEU A 25 20.18 1.21 6.40
N ALA A 26 19.39 1.25 5.32
CA ALA A 26 19.87 1.66 4.00
C ALA A 26 20.29 3.14 3.96
N LEU A 27 19.60 4.01 4.71
CA LEU A 27 19.94 5.43 4.83
C LEU A 27 21.31 5.71 5.48
N THR A 28 21.95 4.71 6.08
CA THR A 28 23.32 4.87 6.64
C THR A 28 24.41 5.02 5.58
N GLY A 29 24.12 4.66 4.33
CA GLY A 29 25.12 4.69 3.25
C GLY A 29 24.56 5.00 1.85
N LEU A 30 23.24 5.13 1.71
CA LEU A 30 22.57 5.42 0.44
C LEU A 30 21.62 6.61 0.59
N SER A 31 21.42 7.33 -0.49
CA SER A 31 20.44 8.42 -0.56
C SER A 31 19.00 7.88 -0.66
N PRO A 32 17.98 8.69 -0.32
CA PRO A 32 16.58 8.32 -0.54
C PRO A 32 16.25 7.94 -1.99
N VAL A 33 16.89 8.61 -2.96
CA VAL A 33 16.70 8.35 -4.39
C VAL A 33 17.31 6.99 -4.76
N GLN A 34 18.55 6.71 -4.34
CA GLN A 34 19.22 5.43 -4.58
C GLN A 34 18.44 4.26 -3.99
N ILE A 35 17.97 4.38 -2.73
CA ILE A 35 17.16 3.36 -2.07
C ILE A 35 15.92 3.05 -2.90
N THR A 36 15.22 4.09 -3.36
CA THR A 36 13.99 3.95 -4.14
C THR A 36 14.25 3.26 -5.49
N VAL A 37 15.29 3.67 -6.21
CA VAL A 37 15.65 3.09 -7.51
C VAL A 37 16.05 1.62 -7.36
N ILE A 38 16.96 1.31 -6.44
CA ILE A 38 17.48 -0.05 -6.23
C ILE A 38 16.35 -0.97 -5.76
N ARG A 39 15.53 -0.52 -4.79
CA ARG A 39 14.36 -1.27 -4.31
C ARG A 39 13.40 -1.62 -5.44
N CYS A 40 13.04 -0.63 -6.28
CA CYS A 40 12.15 -0.85 -7.41
C CYS A 40 12.77 -1.80 -8.45
N ALA A 41 14.06 -1.61 -8.75
CA ALA A 41 14.76 -2.42 -9.76
C ALA A 41 14.85 -3.90 -9.35
N LEU A 42 15.23 -4.17 -8.10
CA LEU A 42 15.32 -5.52 -7.56
C LEU A 42 13.93 -6.17 -7.47
N GLY A 43 12.93 -5.44 -6.97
CA GLY A 43 11.55 -5.93 -6.93
C GLY A 43 10.99 -6.23 -8.32
N ALA A 44 11.25 -5.36 -9.30
CA ALA A 44 10.89 -5.58 -10.70
C ALA A 44 11.59 -6.82 -11.26
N GLY A 45 12.89 -6.99 -11.00
CA GLY A 45 13.65 -8.17 -11.44
C GLY A 45 13.03 -9.48 -10.94
N VAL A 46 12.73 -9.56 -9.64
CA VAL A 46 12.07 -10.73 -9.04
C VAL A 46 10.72 -11.00 -9.69
N LEU A 47 9.85 -9.99 -9.80
CA LEU A 47 8.52 -10.17 -10.39
C LEU A 47 8.57 -10.48 -11.89
N LEU A 48 9.54 -9.96 -12.64
CA LEU A 48 9.74 -10.27 -14.05
C LEU A 48 10.18 -11.72 -14.26
N VAL A 49 11.06 -12.23 -13.39
CA VAL A 49 11.46 -13.65 -13.39
C VAL A 49 10.25 -14.54 -13.09
N LEU A 50 9.48 -14.21 -12.04
CA LEU A 50 8.28 -14.96 -11.67
C LEU A 50 7.19 -14.90 -12.75
N ALA A 51 6.97 -13.73 -13.38
CA ALA A 51 6.02 -13.58 -14.47
C ALA A 51 6.41 -14.44 -15.67
N ARG A 52 7.70 -14.44 -16.05
CA ARG A 52 8.21 -15.27 -17.15
C ARG A 52 8.10 -16.77 -16.83
N ALA A 53 8.49 -17.17 -15.62
CA ALA A 53 8.37 -18.57 -15.17
C ALA A 53 6.91 -19.05 -15.16
N GLY A 54 5.97 -18.16 -14.82
CA GLY A 54 4.53 -18.43 -14.88
C GLY A 54 3.90 -18.25 -16.27
N GLY A 55 4.68 -18.02 -17.32
CA GLY A 55 4.18 -17.83 -18.68
C GLY A 55 3.35 -16.54 -18.90
N GLN A 56 3.34 -15.61 -17.95
CA GLN A 56 2.57 -14.37 -18.05
C GLN A 56 3.33 -13.34 -18.88
N ARG A 57 2.64 -12.74 -19.86
CA ARG A 57 3.19 -11.67 -20.69
C ARG A 57 2.86 -10.31 -20.09
N LEU A 58 3.82 -9.39 -20.18
CA LEU A 58 3.64 -8.00 -19.75
C LEU A 58 2.52 -7.32 -20.56
N PRO A 59 1.60 -6.59 -19.91
CA PRO A 59 0.46 -5.97 -20.58
C PRO A 59 0.87 -4.72 -21.37
N ARG A 60 1.20 -4.91 -22.66
CA ARG A 60 1.68 -3.86 -23.58
C ARG A 60 0.74 -2.65 -23.73
N LYS A 61 -0.57 -2.82 -23.54
CA LYS A 61 -1.56 -1.74 -23.69
C LYS A 61 -1.79 -0.92 -22.42
N LEU A 62 -1.21 -1.32 -21.28
CA LEU A 62 -1.48 -0.69 -19.98
C LEU A 62 -0.36 0.23 -19.49
N TRP A 63 0.75 0.39 -20.22
CA TRP A 63 1.92 1.15 -19.74
C TRP A 63 1.61 2.58 -19.30
N GLY A 64 0.69 3.29 -19.97
CA GLY A 64 0.26 4.62 -19.53
C GLY A 64 -0.42 4.61 -18.16
N HIS A 65 -1.38 3.69 -17.95
CA HIS A 65 -2.04 3.52 -16.65
C HIS A 65 -1.09 2.98 -15.58
N LEU A 66 -0.17 2.10 -15.97
CA LEU A 66 0.85 1.54 -15.10
C LEU A 66 1.86 2.59 -14.68
N ALA A 67 2.21 3.56 -15.52
CA ALA A 67 3.09 4.67 -15.14
C ALA A 67 2.46 5.53 -14.05
N VAL A 68 1.16 5.85 -14.17
CA VAL A 68 0.42 6.58 -13.13
C VAL A 68 0.37 5.79 -11.83
N ALA A 69 0.02 4.49 -11.90
CA ALA A 69 0.00 3.63 -10.73
C ALA A 69 1.42 3.46 -10.13
N ALA A 70 2.44 3.33 -10.96
CA ALA A 70 3.84 3.21 -10.55
C ALA A 70 4.32 4.45 -9.81
N PHE A 71 3.97 5.63 -10.31
CA PHE A 71 4.29 6.90 -9.68
C PHE A 71 3.68 7.00 -8.29
N PHE A 72 2.35 6.88 -8.17
CA PHE A 72 1.66 7.09 -6.90
C PHE A 72 1.78 5.93 -5.91
N CYS A 73 2.03 4.71 -6.37
CA CYS A 73 2.10 3.52 -5.49
C CYS A 73 3.52 3.07 -5.18
N ASN A 74 4.55 3.54 -5.89
CA ASN A 74 5.91 3.02 -5.70
C ASN A 74 6.90 4.18 -5.70
N ALA A 75 7.10 4.87 -6.82
CA ALA A 75 8.18 5.86 -6.96
C ALA A 75 8.04 7.00 -5.93
N LEU A 76 6.90 7.69 -5.90
CA LEU A 76 6.64 8.78 -4.97
C LEU A 76 6.61 8.32 -3.51
N PRO A 77 5.79 7.33 -3.10
CA PRO A 77 5.71 6.95 -1.70
C PRO A 77 7.02 6.37 -1.17
N PHE A 78 7.75 5.54 -1.94
CA PHE A 78 9.02 4.98 -1.47
C PHE A 78 10.07 6.06 -1.26
N LEU A 79 10.13 7.06 -2.15
CA LEU A 79 11.01 8.22 -1.97
C LEU A 79 10.62 9.00 -0.71
N LEU A 80 9.32 9.27 -0.53
CA LEU A 80 8.83 9.98 0.65
C LEU A 80 9.04 9.21 1.96
N PHE A 81 8.98 7.88 1.96
CA PHE A 81 9.37 7.07 3.12
C PHE A 81 10.85 7.24 3.43
N ALA A 82 11.71 7.11 2.42
CA ALA A 82 13.14 7.25 2.61
C ALA A 82 13.55 8.66 3.06
N ILE A 83 12.89 9.72 2.57
CA ILE A 83 13.07 11.10 3.08
C ILE A 83 12.51 11.23 4.50
N GLY A 84 11.33 10.67 4.75
CA GLY A 84 10.66 10.70 6.03
C GLY A 84 11.50 10.12 7.16
N GLU A 85 12.07 8.95 6.90
CA GLU A 85 12.89 8.21 7.87
C GLU A 85 14.26 8.81 8.14
N GLN A 86 14.70 9.83 7.39
CA GLN A 86 15.91 10.59 7.76
C GLN A 86 15.71 11.35 9.08
N THR A 87 14.47 11.73 9.41
CA THR A 87 14.14 12.53 10.60
C THR A 87 13.14 11.87 11.53
N VAL A 88 12.45 10.82 11.07
CA VAL A 88 11.43 10.10 11.83
C VAL A 88 11.88 8.65 12.05
N ASP A 89 11.57 8.13 13.22
CA ASP A 89 11.86 6.74 13.59
C ASP A 89 11.06 5.74 12.75
N SER A 90 11.64 4.58 12.50
CA SER A 90 11.07 3.53 11.65
C SER A 90 9.76 2.98 12.22
N GLY A 91 9.66 2.87 13.54
CA GLY A 91 8.43 2.51 14.24
C GLY A 91 7.29 3.49 13.95
N VAL A 92 7.57 4.79 14.07
CA VAL A 92 6.61 5.87 13.80
C VAL A 92 6.22 5.91 12.32
N ALA A 93 7.18 5.72 11.40
CA ALA A 93 6.91 5.65 9.97
C ALA A 93 5.90 4.55 9.61
N GLY A 94 6.01 3.37 10.22
CA GLY A 94 5.05 2.29 10.03
C GLY A 94 3.64 2.61 10.56
N VAL A 95 3.54 3.31 11.70
CA VAL A 95 2.25 3.76 12.25
C VAL A 95 1.58 4.77 11.32
N LEU A 96 2.34 5.72 10.77
CA LEU A 96 1.80 6.70 9.83
C LEU A 96 1.38 6.06 8.52
N ASN A 97 2.10 5.06 8.03
CA ASN A 97 1.67 4.31 6.86
C ASN A 97 0.31 3.64 7.07
N ALA A 98 -0.01 3.16 8.28
CA ALA A 98 -1.32 2.57 8.58
C ALA A 98 -2.49 3.58 8.52
N THR A 99 -2.23 4.88 8.40
CA THR A 99 -3.25 5.90 8.15
C THR A 99 -3.72 5.95 6.70
N THR A 100 -3.07 5.22 5.77
CA THR A 100 -3.44 5.15 4.35
C THR A 100 -4.96 4.95 4.10
N PRO A 101 -5.68 4.08 4.84
CA PRO A 101 -7.12 3.92 4.65
C PRO A 101 -7.94 5.18 4.96
N LEU A 102 -7.46 6.05 5.86
CA LEU A 102 -8.11 7.32 6.17
C LEU A 102 -8.07 8.26 4.95
N PHE A 103 -6.90 8.37 4.32
CA PHE A 103 -6.73 9.13 3.08
C PHE A 103 -7.54 8.53 1.93
N ALA A 104 -7.66 7.21 1.85
CA ALA A 104 -8.46 6.54 0.83
C ALA A 104 -9.94 6.91 0.91
N VAL A 105 -10.48 7.03 2.13
CA VAL A 105 -11.84 7.54 2.34
C VAL A 105 -11.96 8.99 1.91
N LEU A 106 -11.03 9.86 2.35
CA LEU A 106 -11.04 11.27 2.01
C LEU A 106 -11.00 11.51 0.49
N ILE A 107 -10.09 10.84 -0.21
CA ILE A 107 -9.96 10.91 -1.67
C ILE A 107 -11.20 10.34 -2.34
N GLY A 108 -11.74 9.22 -1.85
CA GLY A 108 -12.97 8.63 -2.33
C GLY A 108 -14.17 9.57 -2.27
N LEU A 109 -14.26 10.41 -1.25
CA LEU A 109 -15.28 11.46 -1.12
C LEU A 109 -15.04 12.61 -2.11
N MET A 110 -13.80 13.11 -2.21
CA MET A 110 -13.45 14.20 -3.13
C MET A 110 -13.75 13.87 -4.59
N ILE A 111 -13.53 12.62 -5.00
CA ILE A 111 -13.79 12.17 -6.39
C ILE A 111 -15.22 11.65 -6.60
N GLY A 112 -16.11 11.81 -5.60
CA GLY A 112 -17.51 11.37 -5.65
C GLY A 112 -17.72 9.86 -5.76
N ALA A 113 -16.68 9.05 -5.50
CA ALA A 113 -16.76 7.59 -5.49
C ALA A 113 -17.55 7.07 -4.28
N GLU A 114 -17.40 7.77 -3.15
CA GLU A 114 -18.10 7.45 -1.91
C GLU A 114 -19.34 8.30 -1.75
N ARG A 115 -20.51 7.65 -1.71
CA ARG A 115 -21.78 8.29 -1.40
C ARG A 115 -22.19 7.88 0.01
N GLY A 116 -22.19 8.82 0.96
CA GLY A 116 -22.63 8.62 2.35
C GLY A 116 -21.51 8.44 3.36
N LEU A 117 -21.13 9.52 4.03
CA LEU A 117 -20.35 9.45 5.27
C LEU A 117 -21.26 8.94 6.38
N THR A 118 -20.98 7.75 6.91
CA THR A 118 -21.64 7.30 8.14
C THR A 118 -20.97 8.01 9.32
N PRO A 119 -21.71 8.31 10.41
CA PRO A 119 -21.13 8.89 11.62
C PRO A 119 -19.92 8.09 12.13
N VAL A 120 -20.01 6.76 12.10
CA VAL A 120 -18.92 5.83 12.47
C VAL A 120 -17.64 6.06 11.67
N ARG A 121 -17.77 6.35 10.38
CA ARG A 121 -16.63 6.61 9.49
C ARG A 121 -15.99 7.97 9.76
N VAL A 122 -16.80 8.99 10.05
CA VAL A 122 -16.29 10.31 10.47
C VAL A 122 -15.57 10.20 11.80
N THR A 123 -16.14 9.49 12.78
CA THR A 123 -15.48 9.23 14.07
C THR A 123 -14.17 8.48 13.89
N GLY A 124 -14.13 7.46 13.02
CA GLY A 124 -12.89 6.74 12.70
C GLY A 124 -11.81 7.64 12.08
N LEU A 125 -12.20 8.56 11.20
CA LEU A 125 -11.29 9.54 10.59
C LEU A 125 -10.73 10.52 11.62
N VAL A 126 -11.60 11.06 12.48
CA VAL A 126 -11.21 11.99 13.56
C VAL A 126 -10.29 11.29 14.56
N LEU A 127 -10.61 10.06 14.97
CA LEU A 127 -9.76 9.27 15.87
C LEU A 127 -8.41 8.97 15.23
N GLY A 128 -8.40 8.53 13.98
CA GLY A 128 -7.15 8.25 13.27
C GLY A 128 -6.24 9.48 13.18
N PHE A 129 -6.81 10.65 12.86
CA PHE A 129 -6.09 11.91 12.83
C PHE A 129 -5.60 12.35 14.22
N ALA A 130 -6.43 12.18 15.26
CA ALA A 130 -6.05 12.45 16.64
C ALA A 130 -4.88 11.56 17.09
N GLY A 131 -4.87 10.29 16.70
CA GLY A 131 -3.75 9.39 16.97
C GLY A 131 -2.45 9.84 16.32
N VAL A 132 -2.49 10.30 15.06
CA VAL A 132 -1.33 10.90 14.38
C VAL A 132 -0.82 12.14 15.12
N LEU A 133 -1.72 13.06 15.47
CA LEU A 133 -1.38 14.26 16.23
C LEU A 133 -0.76 13.91 17.59
N LEU A 134 -1.28 12.87 18.26
CA LEU A 134 -0.76 12.42 19.55
C LEU A 134 0.67 11.88 19.43
N ILE A 135 0.99 11.12 18.39
CA ILE A 135 2.35 10.60 18.16
C ILE A 135 3.34 11.74 17.97
N PHE A 136 2.98 12.74 17.15
CA PHE A 136 3.85 13.85 16.86
C PHE A 136 3.92 14.90 17.95
N ALA A 137 2.84 15.08 18.71
CA ALA A 137 2.66 16.12 19.70
C ALA A 137 3.26 17.48 19.25
N PRO A 138 2.82 18.05 18.11
CA PRO A 138 3.38 19.27 17.54
C PRO A 138 3.33 20.47 18.51
N TRP A 139 2.50 20.41 19.55
CA TRP A 139 2.42 21.39 20.63
C TRP A 139 3.61 21.36 21.62
N GLN A 140 4.51 20.37 21.55
CA GLN A 140 5.71 20.28 22.40
C GLN A 140 7.00 20.69 21.69
N GLN A 141 6.96 20.86 20.37
CA GLN A 141 8.13 21.22 19.57
C GLN A 141 7.94 22.64 19.05
N GLU A 142 8.77 23.59 19.50
CA GLU A 142 8.83 24.92 18.89
C GLU A 142 9.56 24.80 17.55
N GLY A 143 8.82 24.47 16.50
CA GLY A 143 9.36 24.30 15.16
C GLY A 143 8.37 23.59 14.28
N LEU A 144 8.14 24.16 13.10
CA LEU A 144 7.32 23.61 12.01
C LEU A 144 7.42 22.08 11.97
N THR A 145 6.27 21.40 12.07
CA THR A 145 6.08 19.96 11.86
C THR A 145 7.20 19.33 11.04
N SER A 146 7.92 18.36 11.62
CA SER A 146 9.06 17.69 10.97
C SER A 146 8.75 17.39 9.50
N VAL A 147 9.56 17.90 8.58
CA VAL A 147 9.40 17.69 7.14
C VAL A 147 9.25 16.20 6.82
N GLY A 148 9.88 15.32 7.60
CA GLY A 148 9.73 13.88 7.43
C GLY A 148 8.34 13.35 7.80
N ALA A 149 7.67 13.92 8.79
CA ALA A 149 6.28 13.59 9.13
C ALA A 149 5.34 13.86 7.96
N LEU A 150 5.48 15.05 7.36
CA LEU A 150 4.69 15.47 6.21
C LEU A 150 4.99 14.59 4.99
N ALA A 151 6.25 14.21 4.79
CA ALA A 151 6.63 13.26 3.75
C ALA A 151 5.92 11.89 3.94
N LEU A 152 5.92 11.35 5.16
CA LEU A 152 5.27 10.06 5.48
C LEU A 152 3.75 10.10 5.30
N LEU A 153 3.11 11.19 5.72
CA LEU A 153 1.68 11.41 5.47
C LEU A 153 1.38 11.59 3.97
N GLY A 154 2.26 12.29 3.24
CA GLY A 154 2.21 12.40 1.79
C GLY A 154 2.33 11.05 1.09
N ALA A 155 3.18 10.15 1.60
CA ALA A 155 3.31 8.79 1.11
C ALA A 155 2.01 7.99 1.30
N ALA A 156 1.40 8.06 2.49
CA ALA A 156 0.11 7.43 2.78
C ALA A 156 -1.03 7.98 1.88
N ALA A 157 -1.06 9.30 1.66
CA ALA A 157 -2.01 9.93 0.73
C ALA A 157 -1.79 9.49 -0.72
N SER A 158 -0.53 9.37 -1.15
CA SER A 158 -0.16 8.88 -2.47
C SER A 158 -0.63 7.44 -2.71
N TYR A 159 -0.49 6.56 -1.72
CA TYR A 159 -1.05 5.20 -1.79
C TYR A 159 -2.57 5.20 -1.95
N ALA A 160 -3.27 6.06 -1.23
CA ALA A 160 -4.71 6.17 -1.35
C ALA A 160 -5.15 6.59 -2.76
N VAL A 161 -4.45 7.54 -3.39
CA VAL A 161 -4.68 7.91 -4.81
C VAL A 161 -4.42 6.72 -5.72
N ALA A 162 -3.30 6.02 -5.52
CA ALA A 162 -2.94 4.84 -6.31
C ALA A 162 -4.00 3.75 -6.23
N PHE A 163 -4.45 3.37 -5.03
CA PHE A 163 -5.45 2.32 -4.86
C PHE A 163 -6.78 2.67 -5.53
N ALA A 164 -7.23 3.92 -5.41
CA ALA A 164 -8.43 4.40 -6.10
C ALA A 164 -8.28 4.32 -7.63
N TYR A 165 -7.11 4.70 -8.17
CA TYR A 165 -6.82 4.66 -9.60
C TYR A 165 -6.71 3.22 -10.12
N MET A 166 -5.94 2.37 -9.43
CA MET A 166 -5.73 0.96 -9.78
C MET A 166 -7.05 0.19 -9.78
N GLY A 167 -7.90 0.43 -8.78
CA GLY A 167 -9.23 -0.18 -8.66
C GLY A 167 -10.13 0.08 -9.88
N ARG A 168 -10.04 1.27 -10.47
CA ARG A 168 -10.83 1.66 -11.66
C ARG A 168 -10.20 1.22 -12.98
N ASN A 169 -8.87 1.32 -13.07
CA ASN A 169 -8.20 1.30 -14.37
C ASN A 169 -7.40 0.02 -14.65
N LEU A 170 -7.04 -0.77 -13.63
CA LEU A 170 -6.09 -1.88 -13.76
C LEU A 170 -6.64 -3.24 -13.28
N VAL A 171 -7.62 -3.24 -12.37
CA VAL A 171 -8.26 -4.49 -11.90
C VAL A 171 -8.88 -5.26 -13.07
N GLY A 172 -8.58 -6.55 -13.16
CA GLY A 172 -9.12 -7.46 -14.17
C GLY A 172 -8.51 -7.35 -15.58
N LYS A 173 -7.51 -6.48 -15.80
CA LYS A 173 -6.95 -6.22 -17.15
C LYS A 173 -5.64 -6.95 -17.47
N GLY A 174 -5.23 -7.90 -16.63
CA GLY A 174 -4.03 -8.72 -16.87
C GLY A 174 -3.70 -9.63 -15.69
N GLY A 175 -2.70 -10.49 -15.90
CA GLY A 175 -2.15 -11.33 -14.83
C GLY A 175 -1.56 -10.48 -13.70
N PRO A 176 -1.98 -10.65 -12.44
CA PRO A 176 -1.58 -9.75 -11.35
C PRO A 176 -0.08 -9.67 -11.10
N ILE A 177 0.66 -10.76 -11.31
CA ILE A 177 2.12 -10.79 -11.24
C ILE A 177 2.72 -9.97 -12.41
N ALA A 178 2.24 -10.17 -13.64
CA ALA A 178 2.70 -9.40 -14.80
C ALA A 178 2.37 -7.90 -14.71
N VAL A 179 1.19 -7.55 -14.18
CA VAL A 179 0.77 -6.16 -13.92
C VAL A 179 1.70 -5.53 -12.88
N SER A 180 1.99 -6.24 -11.78
CA SER A 180 2.90 -5.76 -10.72
C SER A 180 4.34 -5.64 -11.22
N ALA A 181 4.82 -6.59 -12.03
CA ALA A 181 6.14 -6.54 -12.65
C ALA A 181 6.28 -5.33 -13.57
N ALA A 182 5.29 -5.08 -14.42
CA ALA A 182 5.27 -3.93 -15.32
C ALA A 182 5.21 -2.61 -14.52
N GLN A 183 4.40 -2.57 -13.45
CA GLN A 183 4.30 -1.42 -12.55
C GLN A 183 5.64 -1.10 -11.87
N LEU A 184 6.33 -2.09 -11.29
CA LEU A 184 7.65 -1.86 -10.68
C LEU A 184 8.71 -1.52 -11.73
N THR A 185 8.63 -2.07 -12.94
CA THR A 185 9.53 -1.68 -14.04
C THR A 185 9.35 -0.21 -14.40
N ALA A 186 8.10 0.25 -14.53
CA ALA A 186 7.80 1.66 -14.75
C ALA A 186 8.26 2.53 -13.57
N ALA A 187 8.08 2.07 -12.33
CA ALA A 187 8.54 2.78 -11.14
C ALA A 187 10.06 2.93 -11.11
N THR A 188 10.81 1.91 -11.50
CA THR A 188 12.27 1.96 -11.63
C THR A 188 12.67 3.02 -12.65
N GLY A 189 12.04 3.03 -13.84
CA GLY A 189 12.31 4.04 -14.87
C GLY A 189 12.01 5.46 -14.38
N LEU A 190 10.85 5.67 -13.76
CA LEU A 190 10.46 6.98 -13.22
C LEU A 190 11.39 7.46 -12.11
N SER A 191 11.78 6.56 -11.20
CA SER A 191 12.68 6.90 -10.10
C SER A 191 14.10 7.15 -10.58
N ALA A 192 14.56 6.44 -11.63
CA ALA A 192 15.89 6.61 -12.21
C ALA A 192 16.07 8.01 -12.84
N VAL A 193 15.00 8.65 -13.32
CA VAL A 193 15.03 10.05 -13.79
C VAL A 193 15.45 11.02 -12.68
N MET A 194 15.23 10.65 -11.40
CA MET A 194 15.64 11.48 -10.26
C MET A 194 17.12 11.31 -9.89
N MET A 195 17.80 10.27 -10.39
CA MET A 195 19.19 9.96 -10.02
C MET A 195 20.20 11.05 -10.37
N PRO A 196 20.12 11.76 -11.51
CA PRO A 196 20.99 12.90 -11.80
C PRO A 196 20.82 14.09 -10.84
N PHE A 197 19.69 14.17 -10.15
CA PHE A 197 19.39 15.23 -9.17
C PHE A 197 19.74 14.80 -7.74
N ASP A 198 20.28 13.60 -7.57
CA ASP A 198 20.74 13.09 -6.29
C ASP A 198 22.09 13.72 -5.94
N GLY A 199 22.04 14.87 -5.25
CA GLY A 199 23.21 15.65 -4.87
C GLY A 199 23.86 15.24 -3.55
N ALA A 200 23.38 14.17 -2.90
CA ALA A 200 23.90 13.76 -1.60
C ALA A 200 25.20 12.96 -1.76
N PRO A 201 26.33 13.38 -1.13
CA PRO A 201 27.51 12.55 -1.07
C PRO A 201 27.20 11.29 -0.25
N THR A 202 27.18 10.13 -0.91
CA THR A 202 26.90 8.84 -0.28
C THR A 202 28.17 8.01 -0.17
N THR A 203 28.38 7.37 0.97
CA THR A 203 29.43 6.37 1.19
C THR A 203 28.77 5.00 1.40
N PRO A 204 28.55 4.21 0.32
CA PRO A 204 27.93 2.90 0.45
C PRO A 204 28.71 2.01 1.41
N ASN A 205 28.01 1.50 2.41
CA ASN A 205 28.56 0.54 3.37
C ASN A 205 27.84 -0.82 3.22
N ALA A 206 28.44 -1.88 3.76
CA ALA A 206 27.91 -3.23 3.62
C ALA A 206 26.48 -3.36 4.20
N THR A 207 26.21 -2.70 5.33
CA THR A 207 24.88 -2.69 5.97
C THR A 207 23.83 -2.09 5.06
N ALA A 208 24.13 -0.95 4.43
CA ALA A 208 23.21 -0.27 3.53
C ALA A 208 22.91 -1.08 2.26
N ILE A 209 23.94 -1.74 1.70
CA ILE A 209 23.79 -2.62 0.53
C ILE A 209 22.94 -3.84 0.87
N VAL A 210 23.21 -4.51 1.99
CA VAL A 210 22.40 -5.66 2.44
C VAL A 210 20.96 -5.22 2.70
N ALA A 211 20.76 -4.10 3.38
CA ALA A 211 19.45 -3.58 3.70
C ALA A 211 18.62 -3.27 2.45
N VAL A 212 19.20 -2.58 1.45
CA VAL A 212 18.47 -2.26 0.21
C VAL A 212 18.20 -3.51 -0.63
N VAL A 213 19.09 -4.49 -0.62
CA VAL A 213 18.88 -5.78 -1.30
C VAL A 213 17.72 -6.54 -0.65
N VAL A 214 17.71 -6.64 0.68
CA VAL A 214 16.62 -7.31 1.42
C VAL A 214 15.30 -6.57 1.19
N LEU A 215 15.31 -5.24 1.25
CA LEU A 215 14.14 -4.40 1.01
C LEU A 215 13.58 -4.56 -0.41
N GLY A 216 14.44 -4.62 -1.42
CA GLY A 216 14.05 -4.80 -2.82
C GLY A 216 13.53 -6.21 -3.11
N VAL A 217 14.30 -7.23 -2.75
CA VAL A 217 13.97 -8.63 -3.05
C VAL A 217 12.81 -9.13 -2.19
N PHE A 218 12.98 -9.09 -0.86
CA PHE A 218 12.01 -9.65 0.07
C PHE A 218 10.91 -8.65 0.43
N GLY A 219 11.27 -7.41 0.71
CA GLY A 219 10.33 -6.35 1.08
C GLY A 219 9.40 -5.91 -0.05
N THR A 220 9.80 -6.10 -1.31
CA THR A 220 9.04 -5.64 -2.49
C THR A 220 8.72 -6.80 -3.45
N GLY A 221 9.70 -7.52 -3.99
CA GLY A 221 9.43 -8.59 -4.96
C GLY A 221 8.58 -9.75 -4.38
N VAL A 222 9.08 -10.39 -3.32
CA VAL A 222 8.44 -11.55 -2.69
C VAL A 222 7.11 -11.19 -2.03
N THR A 223 7.03 -10.03 -1.36
CA THR A 223 5.80 -9.58 -0.69
C THR A 223 4.65 -9.35 -1.68
N PHE A 224 4.91 -8.78 -2.86
CA PHE A 224 3.87 -8.61 -3.88
C PHE A 224 3.32 -9.96 -4.37
N TYR A 225 4.20 -10.95 -4.59
CA TYR A 225 3.80 -12.30 -4.93
C TYR A 225 2.99 -12.97 -3.81
N LEU A 226 3.45 -12.85 -2.56
CA LEU A 226 2.78 -13.44 -1.40
C LEU A 226 1.42 -12.80 -1.14
N ASN A 227 1.31 -11.48 -1.25
CA ASN A 227 0.06 -10.74 -1.13
C ASN A 227 -0.95 -11.22 -2.19
N TYR A 228 -0.51 -11.34 -3.44
CA TYR A 228 -1.36 -11.88 -4.50
C TYR A 228 -1.88 -13.29 -4.17
N ARG A 229 -1.01 -14.20 -3.72
CA ARG A 229 -1.42 -15.55 -3.29
C ARG A 229 -2.41 -15.55 -2.14
N ILE A 230 -2.24 -14.66 -1.15
CA ILE A 230 -3.19 -14.52 -0.04
C ILE A 230 -4.54 -14.02 -0.56
N ILE A 231 -4.56 -13.06 -1.49
CA ILE A 231 -5.82 -12.58 -2.09
C ILE A 231 -6.54 -13.71 -2.84
N GLU A 232 -5.82 -14.53 -3.60
CA GLU A 232 -6.41 -15.66 -4.32
C GLU A 232 -6.92 -16.77 -3.39
N ASP A 233 -6.12 -17.17 -2.40
CA ASP A 233 -6.41 -18.34 -1.57
C ASP A 233 -7.36 -18.00 -0.40
N GLU A 234 -7.29 -16.79 0.15
CA GLU A 234 -8.00 -16.38 1.38
C GLU A 234 -8.94 -15.19 1.18
N GLY A 235 -8.84 -14.50 0.04
CA GLY A 235 -9.66 -13.34 -0.29
C GLY A 235 -9.08 -12.00 0.16
N ALA A 236 -9.56 -10.94 -0.48
CA ALA A 236 -9.09 -9.57 -0.28
C ALA A 236 -9.26 -9.07 1.18
N THR A 237 -10.29 -9.51 1.89
CA THR A 237 -10.53 -9.12 3.29
C THR A 237 -9.42 -9.61 4.21
N SER A 238 -8.97 -10.87 4.03
CA SER A 238 -7.86 -11.46 4.80
C SER A 238 -6.54 -10.76 4.49
N ALA A 239 -6.25 -10.55 3.19
CA ALA A 239 -5.06 -9.79 2.80
C ALA A 239 -5.03 -8.37 3.41
N ALA A 240 -6.21 -7.75 3.54
CA ALA A 240 -6.34 -6.42 4.10
C ALA A 240 -6.11 -6.36 5.62
N THR A 241 -6.20 -7.47 6.37
CA THR A 241 -5.89 -7.48 7.81
C THR A 241 -4.40 -7.36 8.09
N VAL A 242 -3.55 -7.79 7.15
CA VAL A 242 -2.09 -7.67 7.25
C VAL A 242 -1.67 -6.22 7.51
N GLY A 243 -2.37 -5.25 6.90
CA GLY A 243 -2.12 -3.82 7.11
C GLY A 243 -2.22 -3.35 8.57
N TYR A 244 -2.99 -4.04 9.42
CA TYR A 244 -3.08 -3.71 10.85
C TYR A 244 -1.93 -4.28 11.68
N LEU A 245 -1.26 -5.31 11.17
CA LEU A 245 -0.09 -5.91 11.82
C LEU A 245 1.18 -5.13 11.52
N LEU A 246 1.21 -4.37 10.41
CA LEU A 246 2.37 -3.57 9.98
C LEU A 246 2.90 -2.65 11.09
N PRO A 247 2.08 -1.78 11.73
CA PRO A 247 2.56 -0.89 12.79
C PRO A 247 3.11 -1.63 14.00
N VAL A 248 2.49 -2.75 14.37
CA VAL A 248 2.94 -3.56 15.51
C VAL A 248 4.33 -4.13 15.24
N VAL A 249 4.54 -4.66 14.03
CA VAL A 249 5.84 -5.19 13.60
C VAL A 249 6.87 -4.08 13.49
N SER A 250 6.54 -2.94 12.87
CA SER A 250 7.50 -1.84 12.69
C SER A 250 7.96 -1.26 14.02
N VAL A 251 7.03 -1.03 14.96
CA VAL A 251 7.34 -0.52 16.30
C VAL A 251 8.16 -1.52 17.11
N ALA A 252 7.80 -2.82 17.07
CA ALA A 252 8.57 -3.86 17.75
C ALA A 252 10.00 -3.98 17.21
N LEU A 253 10.17 -3.97 15.88
CA LEU A 253 11.49 -4.05 15.27
C LEU A 253 12.31 -2.78 15.46
N GLY A 254 11.71 -1.60 15.38
CA GLY A 254 12.38 -0.34 15.70
C GLY A 254 12.90 -0.32 17.13
N ALA A 255 12.09 -0.77 18.09
CA ALA A 255 12.49 -0.83 19.49
C ALA A 255 13.57 -1.88 19.78
N ILE A 256 13.46 -3.09 19.21
CA ILE A 256 14.36 -4.21 19.52
C ILE A 256 15.68 -4.13 18.76
N VAL A 257 15.66 -3.65 17.51
CA VAL A 257 16.81 -3.72 16.60
C VAL A 257 17.53 -2.37 16.46
N LEU A 258 16.79 -1.27 16.52
CA LEU A 258 17.34 0.09 16.37
C LEU A 258 17.42 0.85 17.70
N ASP A 259 17.02 0.23 18.81
CA ASP A 259 16.92 0.85 20.14
C ASP A 259 16.08 2.16 20.12
N GLU A 260 15.05 2.23 19.26
CA GLU A 260 14.18 3.40 19.15
C GLU A 260 13.33 3.59 20.42
N PRO A 261 13.20 4.81 20.96
CA PRO A 261 12.53 5.06 22.23
C PRO A 261 11.03 4.81 22.15
N LEU A 262 10.55 3.74 22.79
CA LEU A 262 9.12 3.47 22.96
C LEU A 262 8.52 4.31 24.08
N THR A 263 8.09 5.51 23.73
CA THR A 263 7.35 6.36 24.66
C THR A 263 5.89 5.90 24.80
N ALA A 264 5.29 6.11 25.98
CA ALA A 264 3.87 5.88 26.19
C ALA A 264 3.00 6.62 25.15
N ARG A 265 3.46 7.78 24.68
CA ARG A 265 2.84 8.54 23.60
C ARG A 265 2.75 7.76 22.30
N ILE A 266 3.84 7.13 21.85
CA ILE A 266 3.85 6.33 20.61
C ILE A 266 2.89 5.14 20.74
N VAL A 267 2.89 4.47 21.88
CA VAL A 267 2.02 3.31 22.14
C VAL A 267 0.54 3.71 22.15
N VAL A 268 0.17 4.74 22.90
CA VAL A 268 -1.22 5.24 22.93
C VAL A 268 -1.64 5.76 21.57
N GLY A 269 -0.77 6.51 20.89
CA GLY A 269 -1.04 7.06 19.57
C GLY A 269 -1.27 5.98 18.52
N MET A 270 -0.44 4.93 18.51
CA MET A 270 -0.64 3.76 17.67
C MET A 270 -1.97 3.08 17.95
N ALA A 271 -2.33 2.86 19.22
CA ALA A 271 -3.62 2.26 19.58
C ALA A 271 -4.80 3.09 19.05
N VAL A 272 -4.74 4.41 19.17
CA VAL A 272 -5.76 5.34 18.68
C VAL A 272 -5.84 5.32 17.14
N VAL A 273 -4.70 5.33 16.44
CA VAL A 273 -4.66 5.21 14.97
C VAL A 273 -5.29 3.90 14.52
N LEU A 274 -4.88 2.77 15.09
CA LEU A 274 -5.40 1.45 14.74
C LEU A 274 -6.91 1.36 15.00
N ALA A 275 -7.39 1.90 16.12
CA ALA A 275 -8.82 1.96 16.43
C ALA A 275 -9.60 2.82 15.42
N GLY A 276 -9.09 4.01 15.06
CA GLY A 276 -9.72 4.88 14.05
C GLY A 276 -9.80 4.22 12.67
N VAL A 277 -8.73 3.55 12.25
CA VAL A 277 -8.67 2.80 10.99
C VAL A 277 -9.62 1.59 11.03
N ALA A 278 -9.70 0.87 12.15
CA ALA A 278 -10.63 -0.24 12.35
C ALA A 278 -12.10 0.20 12.24
N LEU A 279 -12.47 1.30 12.90
CA LEU A 279 -13.82 1.86 12.82
C LEU A 279 -14.18 2.29 11.39
N THR A 280 -13.25 2.95 10.71
CA THR A 280 -13.41 3.41 9.33
C THR A 280 -13.68 2.25 8.37
N ARG A 281 -13.02 1.11 8.58
CA ARG A 281 -13.25 -0.12 7.78
C ARG A 281 -14.50 -0.88 8.15
N SER A 282 -14.84 -0.92 9.44
CA SER A 282 -16.06 -1.57 9.93
C SER A 282 -17.32 -0.98 9.29
N ALA A 283 -17.31 0.33 9.03
CA ALA A 283 -18.39 1.04 8.35
C ALA A 283 -18.53 0.68 6.86
N LEU A 284 -17.45 0.28 6.18
CA LEU A 284 -17.48 -0.20 4.78
C LEU A 284 -18.11 -1.58 4.65
N ALA A 285 -17.76 -2.49 5.57
CA ALA A 285 -18.25 -3.87 5.55
C ALA A 285 -19.77 -3.98 5.77
N LYS A 286 -20.38 -2.99 6.43
CA LYS A 286 -21.82 -2.95 6.72
C LYS A 286 -22.68 -2.44 5.56
N ARG A 287 -22.12 -2.04 4.41
CA ARG A 287 -22.92 -1.68 3.24
C ARG A 287 -23.44 -2.96 2.57
N PRO A 288 -24.76 -3.20 2.54
CA PRO A 288 -25.31 -4.32 1.78
C PRO A 288 -24.89 -4.17 0.32
N HIS A 289 -24.47 -5.27 -0.28
CA HIS A 289 -24.05 -5.37 -1.68
C HIS A 289 -25.28 -5.25 -2.62
N GLU A 290 -25.98 -4.10 -2.62
CA GLU A 290 -27.16 -3.85 -3.45
C GLU A 290 -26.88 -3.70 -4.96
N ARG A 291 -25.63 -3.94 -5.40
CA ARG A 291 -25.25 -3.85 -6.81
C ARG A 291 -25.30 -5.17 -7.58
N THR A 292 -25.48 -6.32 -6.91
CA THR A 292 -25.59 -7.62 -7.62
C THR A 292 -27.03 -7.96 -8.04
N GLY A 293 -28.04 -7.43 -7.35
CA GLY A 293 -29.45 -7.72 -7.66
C GLY A 293 -30.01 -7.03 -8.90
N ARG A 294 -29.51 -5.84 -9.26
CA ARG A 294 -30.04 -5.06 -10.40
C ARG A 294 -29.54 -5.55 -11.77
N TYR A 295 -28.37 -6.19 -11.83
CA TYR A 295 -27.87 -6.78 -13.08
C TYR A 295 -28.61 -8.09 -13.41
N GLN A 296 -28.92 -8.91 -12.40
CA GLN A 296 -29.67 -10.16 -12.61
C GLN A 296 -31.14 -9.90 -12.97
N LEU A 297 -31.80 -8.90 -12.38
CA LEU A 297 -33.19 -8.56 -12.73
C LEU A 297 -33.32 -7.94 -14.12
N SER A 298 -32.34 -7.15 -14.58
CA SER A 298 -32.35 -6.60 -15.94
C SER A 298 -32.06 -7.66 -17.01
N VAL A 299 -31.23 -8.67 -16.72
CA VAL A 299 -30.93 -9.75 -17.68
C VAL A 299 -32.10 -10.76 -17.72
N MET A 300 -32.72 -11.07 -16.59
CA MET A 300 -33.89 -11.97 -16.54
C MET A 300 -35.18 -11.35 -17.10
N SER A 301 -35.32 -10.01 -17.13
CA SER A 301 -36.45 -9.37 -17.81
C SER A 301 -36.31 -9.36 -19.33
N THR A 302 -35.07 -9.26 -19.85
CA THR A 302 -34.79 -9.27 -21.30
C THR A 302 -34.87 -10.68 -21.91
N GLU A 303 -34.58 -11.73 -21.14
CA GLU A 303 -34.72 -13.13 -21.60
C GLU A 303 -36.18 -13.63 -21.62
N ARG A 304 -37.09 -13.08 -20.80
CA ARG A 304 -38.51 -13.49 -20.85
C ARG A 304 -39.27 -12.90 -22.02
N ASP A 305 -38.84 -11.76 -22.56
CA ASP A 305 -39.54 -11.07 -23.65
C ASP A 305 -39.10 -11.55 -25.04
N THR A 306 -37.92 -12.17 -25.14
CA THR A 306 -37.38 -12.69 -26.41
C THR A 306 -37.78 -14.15 -26.70
N GLY A 307 -38.31 -14.87 -25.71
CA GLY A 307 -38.70 -16.28 -25.83
C GLY A 307 -40.12 -16.57 -26.35
N ARG A 308 -40.97 -15.56 -26.56
CA ARG A 308 -42.40 -15.76 -26.87
C ARG A 308 -42.84 -15.39 -28.30
N GLY A 309 -41.94 -14.90 -29.14
CA GLY A 309 -42.28 -14.35 -30.46
C GLY A 309 -41.86 -15.16 -31.69
N ARG A 310 -41.35 -16.40 -31.55
CA ARG A 310 -40.66 -17.09 -32.68
C ARG A 310 -41.15 -18.50 -33.00
N SER A 311 -42.39 -18.83 -32.68
CA SER A 311 -42.98 -20.15 -32.98
C SER A 311 -44.31 -20.10 -33.75
N ALA A 312 -44.51 -19.09 -34.60
CA ALA A 312 -45.66 -19.03 -35.50
C ALA A 312 -45.23 -18.40 -36.84
N ASP A 313 -44.55 -19.19 -37.68
CA ASP A 313 -44.58 -19.08 -39.14
C ASP A 313 -43.73 -20.20 -39.74
N LEU A 314 -44.31 -21.40 -39.78
CA LEU A 314 -43.95 -22.48 -40.69
C LEU A 314 -45.24 -23.21 -41.03
N ARG A 315 -45.95 -22.71 -42.05
CA ARG A 315 -46.86 -23.44 -42.93
C ARG A 315 -47.14 -22.59 -44.16
#